data_AF-A0A7Z1HP25-F1
#
_entry.id   AF-A0A7Z1HP25-F1
#
_cell.length_a   1.000
_cell.length_b   1.000
_cell.length_c   1.000
_cell.angle_alpha   90.00
_cell.angle_beta   90.00
_cell.angle_gamma   90.00
#
_symmetry.space_group_name_H-M   'P 1'
#
loop_
_entity.id
_entity.type
_entity.pdbx_description
1 polymer ?
#
loop_
_entity_poly.entity_id
_entity_poly.type
_entity_poly.pdbx_seq_one_letter_code
_entity_poly.pdbx_strand_id
1 'polypeptide(L)' 'IAVNPARQDLLDNLRAADVPLTTIDQLQQRAEQLTGKPQPIEFTDRVVAVVRYRDGSVIDVIRQVKG' A
#
# COMPACT_ATOMS: atom_id res chain seq x y z
N ILE A 1 4.42 -10.20 10.53
CA ILE A 1 3.14 -9.58 10.11
C ILE A 1 3.19 -8.09 10.42
N ALA A 2 2.60 -7.21 9.59
CA ALA A 2 2.44 -5.80 9.93
C ALA A 2 0.98 -5.49 10.27
N VAL A 3 0.78 -4.75 11.36
CA VAL A 3 -0.55 -4.33 11.84
C VAL A 3 -0.70 -2.83 11.61
N ASN A 4 -1.87 -2.40 11.15
CA ASN A 4 -2.16 -0.99 10.99
C ASN A 4 -2.06 -0.29 12.37
N PRO A 5 -1.24 0.77 12.54
CA PRO A 5 -1.09 1.48 13.81
C PRO A 5 -2.41 2.03 14.39
N ALA A 6 -3.41 2.28 13.55
CA ALA A 6 -4.75 2.68 14.00
C ALA A 6 -5.53 1.55 14.73
N ARG A 7 -4.97 0.34 14.79
CA ARG A 7 -5.58 -0.85 15.40
C ARG A 7 -4.73 -1.37 16.56
N GLN A 8 -4.66 -0.55 17.61
CA GLN A 8 -3.93 -0.86 18.84
C GLN A 8 -4.46 -2.15 19.50
N ASP A 9 -5.78 -2.38 19.42
CA ASP A 9 -6.45 -3.60 19.87
C ASP A 9 -5.84 -4.87 19.25
N LEU A 10 -5.63 -4.87 17.94
CA LEU A 10 -5.04 -6.01 17.23
C LEU A 10 -3.56 -6.17 17.55
N LEU A 11 -2.85 -5.05 17.68
CA LEU A 11 -1.42 -5.04 17.97
C LEU A 11 -1.15 -5.70 19.32
N ASP A 12 -1.93 -5.36 20.34
CA ASP A 12 -1.76 -5.91 21.69
C ASP A 12 -2.15 -7.38 21.76
N ASN A 13 -3.26 -7.76 21.12
CA ASN A 13 -3.68 -9.17 21.03
C ASN A 13 -2.63 -10.05 20.35
N LEU A 14 -2.03 -9.58 19.26
CA LEU A 14 -1.03 -10.34 18.51
C LEU A 14 0.34 -10.39 19.23
N ARG A 15 0.71 -9.32 19.95
CA ARG A 15 1.88 -9.35 20.84
C ARG A 15 1.70 -10.35 21.97
N ALA A 16 0.53 -10.38 22.60
CA ALA A 16 0.22 -11.31 23.68
C ALA A 16 0.22 -12.78 23.21
N ALA A 17 -0.10 -13.02 21.94
CA ALA A 17 -0.04 -14.33 21.29
C ALA A 17 1.36 -14.69 20.73
N ASP A 18 2.40 -13.92 21.05
CA ASP A 18 3.78 -14.11 20.59
C ASP A 18 3.94 -14.20 19.05
N VAL A 19 3.10 -13.46 18.34
CA VAL A 19 3.16 -13.40 16.87
C VAL A 19 4.29 -12.44 16.45
N PRO A 20 5.19 -12.84 15.53
CA PRO A 20 6.22 -11.94 15.02
C PRO A 20 5.63 -10.74 14.27
N LEU A 21 5.84 -9.55 14.83
CA LEU A 21 5.37 -8.29 14.29
C LEU A 21 6.51 -7.48 13.67
N THR A 22 6.18 -6.71 12.65
CA THR A 22 7.06 -5.79 11.93
C THR A 22 6.24 -4.58 11.50
N THR A 23 6.88 -3.48 11.09
CA THR A 23 6.16 -2.32 10.54
C THR A 23 5.95 -2.49 9.03
N ILE A 24 4.97 -1.77 8.48
CA ILE A 24 4.76 -1.75 7.03
C ILE A 24 5.97 -1.16 6.29
N ASP A 25 6.65 -0.19 6.90
CA ASP A 25 7.86 0.42 6.35
C ASP A 25 9.03 -0.56 6.29
N GLN A 26 9.20 -1.43 7.30
CA GLN A 26 10.23 -2.47 7.28
C GLN A 26 9.98 -3.49 6.15
N LEU A 27 8.71 -3.82 5.88
CA LEU A 27 8.35 -4.67 4.75
C LEU A 27 8.65 -4.00 3.41
N GLN A 28 8.33 -2.71 3.28
CA GLN A 28 8.62 -1.92 2.09
C GLN A 28 10.12 -1.83 1.83
N GLN A 29 10.91 -1.51 2.86
CA GLN A 29 12.38 -1.42 2.76
C GLN A 29 12.98 -2.77 2.39
N ARG A 30 12.48 -3.87 2.99
CA ARG A 30 12.92 -5.22 2.65
C ARG A 30 12.61 -5.58 1.20
N ALA A 31 11.45 -5.17 0.68
CA ALA A 31 11.12 -5.38 -0.73
C ALA A 31 12.11 -4.64 -1.64
N GLU A 32 12.36 -3.34 -1.39
CA GLU A 32 13.35 -2.57 -2.17
C GLU A 32 14.77 -3.14 -2.06
N GLN A 33 15.17 -3.67 -0.90
CA GLN A 33 16.48 -4.31 -0.75
C GLN A 33 16.63 -5.56 -1.63
N LEU A 34 15.53 -6.31 -1.83
CA LEU A 34 15.54 -7.54 -2.60
C LEU A 34 15.39 -7.28 -4.11
N THR A 35 14.61 -6.27 -4.49
CA THR A 35 14.25 -6.02 -5.90
C THR A 35 14.90 -4.77 -6.50
N GLY A 36 15.56 -3.96 -5.68
CA GLY A 36 15.96 -2.60 -6.03
C GLY A 36 14.79 -1.61 -5.98
N LYS A 37 15.11 -0.33 -6.22
CA LYS A 37 14.11 0.72 -6.38
C LYS A 37 13.42 0.59 -7.74
N PRO A 38 12.08 0.57 -7.80
CA PRO A 38 11.37 0.47 -9.06
C PRO A 38 11.59 1.72 -9.91
N GLN A 39 11.77 1.53 -11.22
CA GLN A 39 11.74 2.64 -12.17
C GLN A 39 10.30 3.17 -12.29
N PRO A 40 10.07 4.48 -12.09
CA PRO A 40 8.73 5.05 -12.26
C PRO A 40 8.21 4.87 -13.69
N ILE A 41 6.92 4.56 -13.81
CA ILE A 41 6.24 4.51 -15.11
C ILE A 41 5.84 5.93 -15.51
N GLU A 42 6.07 6.29 -16.77
CA GLU A 42 5.60 7.57 -17.32
C GLU A 42 4.11 7.47 -17.71
N PHE A 43 3.32 8.45 -17.27
CA PHE A 43 1.90 8.56 -17.60
C PHE A 43 1.63 9.85 -18.38
N THR A 44 0.58 9.86 -19.19
CA THR A 44 0.03 11.08 -19.78
C THR A 44 -1.05 11.69 -18.88
N ASP A 45 -1.52 12.90 -19.21
CA ASP A 45 -2.59 13.55 -18.46
C ASP A 45 -3.98 12.94 -18.70
N ARG A 46 -4.13 12.07 -19.72
CA ARG A 46 -5.42 11.48 -20.07
C ARG A 46 -5.88 10.48 -19.01
N VAL A 47 -7.03 10.76 -18.39
CA VAL A 47 -7.73 9.80 -17.53
C VAL A 47 -8.40 8.74 -18.40
N VAL A 48 -8.16 7.47 -18.10
CA VAL A 48 -8.72 6.31 -18.81
C VAL A 48 -9.76 5.54 -18.00
N ALA A 49 -9.74 5.68 -16.66
CA ALA A 49 -10.78 5.11 -15.78
C ALA A 49 -10.89 5.89 -14.46
N VAL A 50 -12.03 5.77 -13.79
CA VAL A 50 -12.30 6.36 -12.47
C VAL A 50 -12.55 5.23 -11.47
N VAL A 51 -11.78 5.22 -10.38
CA VAL A 51 -11.96 4.28 -9.28
C VAL A 51 -12.96 4.89 -8.30
N ARG A 52 -14.12 4.24 -8.16
CA ARG A 52 -15.14 4.65 -7.20
C ARG A 52 -15.03 3.83 -5.91
N TYR A 53 -15.19 4.50 -4.79
CA TYR A 53 -15.35 3.86 -3.50
C TYR A 53 -16.76 3.28 -3.35
N ARG A 54 -16.96 2.44 -2.33
CA ARG A 54 -18.22 1.72 -2.07
C ARG A 54 -19.43 2.64 -1.86
N ASP A 55 -19.20 3.88 -1.44
CA ASP A 55 -20.25 4.89 -1.24
C ASP A 55 -20.54 5.71 -2.51
N GLY A 56 -19.91 5.38 -3.63
CA GLY A 56 -20.05 6.07 -4.91
C GLY A 56 -19.11 7.27 -5.11
N SER A 57 -18.39 7.70 -4.06
CA SER A 57 -17.37 8.75 -4.16
C SER A 57 -16.19 8.33 -5.04
N VAL A 58 -15.45 9.30 -5.59
CA VAL A 58 -14.23 9.02 -6.36
C VAL A 58 -13.06 8.96 -5.39
N ILE A 59 -12.33 7.84 -5.40
CA ILE A 59 -11.15 7.64 -4.54
C ILE A 59 -9.83 7.72 -5.31
N ASP A 60 -9.83 7.39 -6.61
CA ASP A 60 -8.65 7.48 -7.47
C ASP A 60 -9.02 7.55 -8.96
N VAL A 61 -8.05 7.84 -9.82
CA VAL A 61 -8.16 7.81 -11.29
C VAL A 61 -6.99 7.06 -11.92
N ILE A 62 -7.28 6.27 -12.96
CA ILE A 62 -6.25 5.59 -13.75
C ILE A 62 -5.88 6.47 -14.94
N ARG A 63 -4.59 6.77 -15.10
CA ARG A 63 -4.05 7.56 -16.21
C ARG A 63 -3.45 6.66 -17.29
N GLN A 64 -3.49 7.13 -18.53
CA GLN A 64 -2.91 6.44 -19.67
C GLN A 64 -1.39 6.33 -19.50
N VAL A 65 -0.83 5.13 -19.70
CA VAL A 65 0.62 4.91 -19.77
C VAL A 65 1.18 5.53 -21.04
N LYS A 66 2.33 6.20 -20.93
CA LYS A 66 3.09 6.68 -22.09
C LYS A 66 3.84 5.49 -22.70
N GLY A 67 3.47 5.14 -23.93
CA GLY A 67 4.11 4.08 -24.72
C GLY A 67 5.39 4.52 -25.38
#